data_AF-V6KYQ8-F1
#
_entry.id   AF-V6KYQ8-F1
#
_cell.length_a   1.000
_cell.length_b   1.000
_cell.length_c   1.000
_cell.angle_alpha   90.00
_cell.angle_beta   90.00
_cell.angle_gamma   90.00
#
_symmetry.space_group_name_H-M   'P 1'
#
loop_
_entity.id
_entity.type
_entity.pdbx_description
1 polymer ?
#
loop_
_entity_poly.entity_id
_entity_poly.type
_entity_poly.pdbx_seq_one_letter_code
_entity_poly.pdbx_strand_id
1 'polypeptide(L)'
;MLGPWVNPRWLNSLAAVIIAVLLILSGILVATTLLPSLNTTRVTVWLAGVLVVGLLAAGAWLRIVRARRPPTAPRAPEVPRAGRESWRMPPLALLEPVVWSPGLKLGMSLLRGYLVIAALLLLVQAIQPG
;
A
#
# COMPACT_ATOMS: atom_id res chain seq x y z
N MET A 1 -11.04 10.09 9.42
CA MET A 1 -10.81 11.51 9.75
C MET A 1 -9.77 11.60 10.84
N LEU A 2 -8.49 11.76 10.47
CA LEU A 2 -7.38 11.84 11.44
C LEU A 2 -7.28 13.23 12.09
N GLY A 3 -8.26 14.11 11.84
CA GLY A 3 -8.18 15.51 12.22
C GLY A 3 -6.89 16.13 11.70
N PRO A 4 -6.23 16.98 12.49
CA PRO A 4 -4.97 17.60 12.11
C PRO A 4 -3.74 16.68 12.27
N TRP A 5 -3.94 15.41 12.68
CA TRP A 5 -2.89 14.38 12.79
C TRP A 5 -2.69 13.60 11.49
N VAL A 6 -2.70 14.31 10.36
CA VAL A 6 -2.41 13.70 9.06
C VAL A 6 -0.90 13.57 8.89
N ASN A 7 -0.49 12.37 8.49
CA ASN A 7 0.91 12.06 8.26
C ASN A 7 1.48 12.84 7.05
N PRO A 8 2.70 13.40 7.14
CA PRO A 8 3.30 14.08 6.00
C PRO A 8 3.51 13.11 4.82
N ARG A 9 3.48 13.65 3.61
CA ARG A 9 3.52 12.84 2.36
C ARG A 9 4.76 11.97 2.23
N TRP A 10 5.90 12.40 2.78
CA TRP A 10 7.14 11.63 2.74
C TRP A 10 7.03 10.36 3.60
N LEU A 11 6.43 10.46 4.80
CA LEU A 11 6.28 9.34 5.71
C LEU A 11 5.24 8.34 5.18
N ASN A 12 4.21 8.81 4.48
CA ASN A 12 3.32 7.92 3.74
C ASN A 12 4.03 7.18 2.60
N SER A 13 4.98 7.83 1.92
CA SER A 13 5.76 7.20 0.85
C SER A 13 6.70 6.14 1.42
N LEU A 14 7.36 6.45 2.55
CA LEU A 14 8.18 5.48 3.27
C LEU A 14 7.36 4.28 3.75
N ALA A 15 6.21 4.52 4.38
CA ALA A 15 5.31 3.46 4.82
C ALA A 15 4.86 2.57 3.65
N ALA A 16 4.51 3.15 2.51
CA ALA A 16 4.12 2.39 1.31
C ALA A 16 5.27 1.50 0.79
N VAL A 17 6.51 2.01 0.78
CA VAL A 17 7.69 1.22 0.40
C VAL A 17 7.90 0.05 1.35
N ILE A 18 7.83 0.30 2.67
CA ILE A 18 7.97 -0.75 3.68
C ILE A 18 6.91 -1.83 3.47
N ILE A 19 5.65 -1.45 3.33
CA ILE A 19 4.55 -2.40 3.11
C ILE A 19 4.77 -3.21 1.82
N ALA A 20 5.20 -2.57 0.73
CA ALA A 20 5.46 -3.27 -0.53
C ALA A 20 6.59 -4.31 -0.39
N VAL A 21 7.68 -3.95 0.30
CA VAL A 21 8.78 -4.89 0.62
C VAL A 21 8.28 -6.04 1.48
N LEU A 22 7.53 -5.75 2.55
CA LEU A 22 7.00 -6.78 3.44
C LEU A 22 6.07 -7.75 2.71
N LEU A 23 5.19 -7.25 1.83
CA LEU A 23 4.30 -8.09 1.03
C LEU A 23 5.07 -9.01 0.09
N ILE A 24 6.15 -8.53 -0.53
CA ILE A 24 6.98 -9.33 -1.44
C ILE A 24 7.75 -10.39 -0.67
N LEU A 25 8.37 -10.03 0.45
CA LEU A 25 9.08 -10.99 1.32
C LEU A 25 8.11 -12.06 1.84
N SER A 26 6.92 -11.64 2.28
CA SER A 26 5.86 -12.56 2.70
C SER A 26 5.43 -13.49 1.56
N GLY A 27 5.26 -12.97 0.35
CA GLY A 27 4.91 -13.77 -0.83
C GLY A 27 5.99 -14.79 -1.20
N ILE A 28 7.26 -14.41 -1.15
CA ILE A 28 8.39 -15.34 -1.35
C ILE A 28 8.34 -16.44 -0.31
N LEU A 29 8.15 -16.09 0.96
CA LEU A 29 8.06 -17.06 2.04
C LEU A 29 6.90 -18.03 1.82
N VAL A 30 5.67 -17.54 1.59
CA VAL A 30 4.49 -18.37 1.34
C VAL A 30 4.69 -19.29 0.12
N ALA A 31 5.24 -18.78 -0.98
CA ALA A 31 5.44 -19.59 -2.17
C ALA A 31 6.47 -20.71 -1.95
N THR A 32 7.58 -20.40 -1.27
CA THR A 32 8.66 -21.36 -1.04
C THR A 32 8.35 -22.36 0.08
N THR A 33 7.53 -21.98 1.07
CA THR A 33 7.08 -22.91 2.12
C THR A 33 6.01 -23.86 1.62
N LEU A 34 5.06 -23.36 0.82
CA LEU A 34 3.95 -24.18 0.34
C LEU A 34 4.33 -25.02 -0.88
N LEU A 35 5.24 -24.57 -1.74
CA LEU A 35 5.64 -25.31 -2.93
C LEU A 35 7.18 -25.42 -2.98
N PRO A 36 7.78 -26.36 -2.23
CA PRO A 36 9.23 -26.52 -2.14
C PRO A 36 9.91 -26.87 -3.48
N SER A 37 9.14 -27.38 -4.45
CA SER A 37 9.60 -27.68 -5.81
C SER A 37 9.90 -26.42 -6.64
N LEU A 38 9.45 -25.24 -6.20
CA LEU A 38 9.76 -23.98 -6.87
C LEU A 38 11.23 -23.59 -6.68
N ASN A 39 11.86 -23.16 -7.77
CA ASN A 39 13.19 -22.59 -7.70
C ASN A 39 13.15 -21.23 -6.98
N THR A 40 13.63 -21.22 -5.73
CA THR A 40 13.67 -20.03 -4.85
C THR A 40 14.31 -18.82 -5.52
N THR A 41 15.42 -19.01 -6.24
CA THR A 41 16.12 -17.93 -6.95
C THR A 41 15.23 -17.33 -8.02
N ARG A 42 14.56 -18.16 -8.82
CA ARG A 42 13.66 -17.69 -9.88
C ARG A 42 12.47 -16.92 -9.31
N VAL A 43 11.82 -17.44 -8.27
CA VAL A 43 10.68 -16.77 -7.62
C VAL A 43 11.11 -15.40 -7.06
N THR A 44 12.26 -15.37 -6.38
CA THR A 44 12.80 -14.14 -5.78
C THR A 44 13.11 -13.10 -6.84
N VAL A 45 13.79 -13.47 -7.94
CA VAL A 45 14.14 -12.55 -9.02
C VAL A 45 12.88 -11.95 -9.67
N TRP A 46 11.86 -12.77 -9.96
CA TRP A 46 10.62 -12.27 -10.54
C TRP A 46 9.88 -11.31 -9.61
N LEU A 47 9.69 -11.68 -8.34
CA LEU A 47 8.96 -10.84 -7.38
C LEU A 47 9.74 -9.56 -7.05
N ALA A 48 11.06 -9.61 -6.93
CA ALA A 48 11.90 -8.43 -6.77
C ALA A 48 11.82 -7.51 -8.01
N GLY A 49 11.83 -8.09 -9.21
CA GLY A 49 11.64 -7.35 -10.46
C GLY A 49 10.30 -6.61 -10.50
N VAL A 50 9.20 -7.30 -10.15
CA VAL A 50 7.86 -6.69 -10.04
C VAL A 50 7.85 -5.55 -9.02
N LEU A 51 8.49 -5.73 -7.86
CA LEU A 51 8.59 -4.68 -6.85
C LEU A 51 9.30 -3.44 -7.37
N VAL A 52 10.47 -3.61 -7.99
CA VAL A 52 11.27 -2.50 -8.53
C VAL A 52 10.48 -1.76 -9.60
N VAL A 53 9.92 -2.49 -10.58
CA VAL A 53 9.10 -1.88 -11.64
C VAL A 53 7.88 -1.15 -11.05
N GLY A 54 7.20 -1.74 -10.08
CA GLY A 54 6.05 -1.14 -9.41
C GLY A 54 6.40 0.16 -8.66
N LEU A 55 7.52 0.17 -7.93
CA LEU A 55 8.02 1.36 -7.23
C LEU A 55 8.42 2.48 -8.21
N LEU A 56 9.09 2.13 -9.32
CA LEU A 56 9.44 3.08 -10.37
C LEU A 56 8.19 3.68 -11.03
N ALA A 57 7.21 2.83 -11.38
CA ALA A 57 5.95 3.28 -11.96
C ALA A 57 5.16 4.19 -11.00
N ALA A 58 5.09 3.83 -9.71
CA ALA A 58 4.48 4.66 -8.69
C ALA A 58 5.20 6.02 -8.53
N GLY A 59 6.54 6.01 -8.53
CA GLY A 59 7.35 7.22 -8.49
C GLY A 59 7.13 8.13 -9.70
N ALA A 60 7.09 7.56 -10.91
CA ALA A 60 6.80 8.28 -12.15
C ALA A 60 5.38 8.87 -12.13
N TRP A 61 4.37 8.08 -11.75
CA TRP A 61 2.99 8.53 -11.58
C TRP A 61 2.89 9.70 -10.61
N LEU A 62 3.54 9.62 -9.45
CA LEU A 62 3.58 10.70 -8.47
C LEU A 62 4.22 11.98 -9.03
N ARG A 63 5.28 11.88 -9.85
CA ARG A 63 5.90 13.03 -10.52
C ARG A 63 4.95 13.66 -11.54
N ILE A 64 4.30 12.85 -12.38
CA ILE A 64 3.35 13.33 -13.40
C ILE A 64 2.16 14.03 -12.74
N VAL A 65 1.56 13.42 -11.72
CA VAL A 65 0.42 14.01 -11.00
C VAL A 65 0.82 15.31 -10.31
N ARG A 66 2.05 15.42 -9.79
CA ARG A 66 2.57 16.68 -9.23
C ARG A 66 2.77 17.76 -10.29
N ALA A 67 3.35 17.41 -11.44
CA ALA A 67 3.57 18.35 -12.54
C ALA A 67 2.26 18.89 -13.12
N ARG A 68 1.18 18.12 -13.06
CA ARG A 68 -0.16 18.52 -13.49
C ARG A 68 -0.95 19.31 -12.44
N ARG A 69 -0.39 19.61 -11.27
CA ARG A 69 -1.09 20.42 -10.26
C ARG A 69 -1.05 21.90 -10.67
N PRO A 70 -2.21 22.58 -10.74
CA PRO A 70 -2.23 24.01 -11.00
C PRO A 70 -1.50 24.77 -9.89
N PRO A 71 -0.72 25.83 -10.21
CA PRO A 71 0.00 26.65 -9.22
C PRO A 71 -0.89 27.20 -8.10
N THR A 72 -2.17 27.41 -8.42
CA THR A 72 -3.18 28.01 -7.54
C THR A 72 -3.92 27.00 -6.66
N ALA A 73 -3.47 25.75 -6.58
CA ALA A 73 -4.10 24.76 -5.71
C ALA A 73 -4.08 25.27 -4.25
N PRO A 74 -5.23 25.39 -3.56
CA PRO A 74 -5.28 25.87 -2.19
C PRO A 74 -4.33 25.05 -1.31
N ARG A 75 -3.39 25.72 -0.63
CA ARG A 75 -2.63 25.07 0.45
C ARG A 75 -3.66 24.65 1.49
N ALA A 76 -3.61 23.37 1.88
CA ALA A 76 -4.44 22.90 2.98
C ALA A 76 -4.23 23.84 4.18
N PRO A 77 -5.30 24.31 4.84
CA PRO A 77 -5.19 25.22 5.97
C PRO A 77 -4.21 24.65 6.99
N GLU A 78 -3.19 25.43 7.32
CA GLU A 78 -2.17 25.02 8.27
C GLU A 78 -2.79 25.10 9.67
N VAL A 79 -3.37 23.98 10.13
CA VAL A 79 -4.01 23.92 11.45
C VAL A 79 -2.94 24.17 12.52
N PRO A 80 -3.11 25.20 13.39
CA PRO A 80 -2.15 25.51 14.44
C PRO A 80 -1.88 24.28 15.32
N ARG A 81 -0.63 24.10 15.77
CA ARG A 81 -0.24 22.95 16.62
C ARG A 81 -1.13 22.84 17.88
N ALA A 82 -1.58 23.97 18.42
CA ALA A 82 -2.51 24.05 19.55
C ALA A 82 -3.90 23.44 19.30
N GLY A 83 -4.35 23.42 18.04
CA GLY A 83 -5.58 22.74 17.64
C GLY A 83 -5.44 21.21 17.52
N ARG A 84 -4.20 20.68 17.55
CA ARG A 84 -3.96 19.22 17.47
C ARG A 84 -4.14 18.54 18.82
N GLU A 85 -3.65 19.18 19.87
CA GLU A 85 -3.69 18.69 21.26
C GLU A 85 -5.11 18.70 21.85
N SER A 86 -5.95 19.64 21.41
CA SER A 86 -7.37 19.71 21.78
C SER A 86 -8.30 18.93 20.84
N TRP A 87 -7.76 18.26 19.81
CA TRP A 87 -8.57 17.57 18.81
C TRP A 87 -9.36 16.41 19.42
N ARG A 88 -10.68 16.40 19.20
CA ARG A 88 -11.55 15.26 19.49
C ARG A 88 -12.22 14.78 18.21
N MET A 89 -12.35 13.46 18.08
CA MET A 89 -13.04 12.85 16.95
C MET A 89 -14.51 13.29 16.94
N PRO A 90 -15.02 13.85 15.84
CA PRO A 90 -16.43 14.19 15.71
C PRO A 90 -17.32 12.93 15.87
N PRO A 91 -18.57 13.09 16.37
CA PRO A 91 -19.53 11.99 16.46
C PRO A 91 -19.66 11.22 15.15
N LEU A 92 -19.75 9.89 15.19
CA LEU A 92 -19.76 9.03 14.01
C LEU A 92 -20.91 9.36 13.03
N ALA A 93 -22.04 9.84 13.54
CA ALA A 93 -23.19 10.26 12.75
C ALA A 93 -22.91 11.49 11.86
N LEU A 94 -21.85 12.25 12.15
CA LEU A 94 -21.43 13.43 11.39
C LEU A 94 -20.20 13.14 10.50
N LEU A 95 -19.67 11.91 10.52
CA LEU A 95 -18.56 11.54 9.65
C LEU A 95 -19.05 11.34 8.23
N GLU A 96 -18.50 12.13 7.31
CA GLU A 96 -18.66 11.86 5.88
C GLU A 96 -18.13 10.46 5.54
N PRO A 97 -18.81 9.74 4.63
CA PRO A 97 -18.33 8.48 4.10
C PRO A 97 -16.91 8.57 3.54
N VAL A 98 -16.15 7.49 3.66
CA VAL A 98 -14.78 7.44 3.14
C VAL A 98 -14.77 7.63 1.62
N VAL A 99 -14.11 8.70 1.15
CA VAL A 99 -13.89 8.92 -0.27
C VAL A 99 -12.69 8.08 -0.70
N TRP A 100 -12.95 7.06 -1.52
CA TRP A 100 -11.92 6.13 -1.96
C TRP A 100 -10.92 6.80 -2.91
N SER A 101 -9.81 7.26 -2.35
CA SER A 101 -8.70 7.80 -3.15
C SER A 101 -8.07 6.72 -4.03
N PRO A 102 -7.49 7.07 -5.19
CA PRO A 102 -6.81 6.12 -6.07
C PRO A 102 -5.73 5.29 -5.36
N GLY A 103 -4.97 5.91 -4.44
CA GLY A 103 -3.95 5.21 -3.66
C GLY A 103 -4.52 4.21 -2.66
N LEU A 104 -5.64 4.55 -2.01
CA LEU A 104 -6.35 3.63 -1.11
C LEU A 104 -6.92 2.44 -1.89
N LYS A 105 -7.55 2.70 -3.04
CA LYS A 105 -8.05 1.64 -3.94
C LYS A 105 -6.92 0.70 -4.34
N LEU A 106 -5.79 1.26 -4.81
CA LEU A 106 -4.63 0.47 -5.23
C LEU A 106 -4.07 -0.39 -4.08
N GLY A 107 -3.90 0.19 -2.89
CA GLY A 107 -3.41 -0.54 -1.71
C GLY A 107 -4.33 -1.68 -1.30
N MET A 108 -5.65 -1.44 -1.27
CA MET A 108 -6.64 -2.47 -0.96
C MET A 108 -6.69 -3.56 -2.03
N SER A 109 -6.61 -3.20 -3.32
CA SER A 109 -6.53 -4.17 -4.42
C SER A 109 -5.26 -5.03 -4.35
N LEU A 110 -4.12 -4.43 -4.02
CA LEU A 110 -2.84 -5.15 -3.88
C LEU A 110 -2.92 -6.16 -2.73
N LEU A 111 -3.41 -5.72 -1.56
CA LEU A 111 -3.58 -6.59 -0.40
C LEU A 111 -4.55 -7.74 -0.70
N ARG A 112 -5.68 -7.44 -1.34
CA ARG A 112 -6.66 -8.47 -1.73
C ARG A 112 -6.07 -9.45 -2.73
N GLY A 113 -5.32 -8.97 -3.73
CA GLY A 113 -4.62 -9.82 -4.69
C GLY A 113 -3.63 -10.76 -4.01
N TYR A 114 -2.83 -10.25 -3.07
CA TYR A 114 -1.93 -11.07 -2.25
C TYR A 114 -2.68 -12.18 -1.51
N LEU A 115 -3.78 -11.84 -0.83
CA LEU A 115 -4.57 -12.82 -0.07
C LEU A 115 -5.17 -13.89 -0.97
N VAL A 116 -5.68 -13.52 -2.15
CA VAL A 116 -6.23 -14.47 -3.13
C VAL A 116 -5.14 -15.41 -3.63
N ILE A 117 -3.96 -14.88 -4.00
CA ILE A 117 -2.84 -15.70 -4.46
C ILE A 117 -2.39 -16.66 -3.35
N ALA A 118 -2.24 -16.18 -2.12
CA ALA A 118 -1.85 -17.02 -0.98
C ALA A 118 -2.87 -18.13 -0.72
N ALA A 119 -4.17 -17.82 -0.75
CA ALA A 119 -5.23 -18.81 -0.60
C ALA A 119 -5.22 -19.86 -1.73
N LEU A 120 -4.97 -19.45 -2.97
CA LEU A 120 -4.83 -20.37 -4.10
C LEU A 120 -3.62 -21.28 -3.95
N LEU A 121 -2.46 -20.74 -3.54
CA LEU A 121 -1.27 -21.55 -3.27
C LEU A 121 -1.53 -22.58 -2.16
N LEU A 122 -2.24 -22.20 -1.10
CA LEU A 122 -2.66 -23.11 -0.05
C LEU A 122 -3.58 -24.22 -0.58
N LEU A 123 -4.55 -23.87 -1.43
CA LEU A 123 -5.46 -24.84 -2.03
C LEU A 123 -4.71 -25.84 -2.92
N VAL A 124 -3.77 -25.36 -3.74
CA VAL A 124 -2.92 -26.22 -4.57
C VAL A 124 -2.13 -27.20 -3.69
N GLN A 125 -1.49 -26.71 -2.63
CA GLN A 125 -0.73 -27.55 -1.70
C GLN A 125 -1.63 -28.54 -0.94
N ALA A 126 -2.88 -28.19 -0.65
CA ALA A 126 -3.83 -29.08 0.00
C ALA A 126 -4.31 -30.22 -0.90
N ILE A 127 -4.46 -29.97 -2.21
CA ILE A 127 -4.91 -30.98 -3.19
C ILE A 127 -3.73 -31.82 -3.70
N GLN A 128 -2.56 -31.21 -3.83
CA GLN A 128 -1.32 -31.86 -4.23
C GLN A 128 -0.36 -31.88 -3.04
N PRO A 129 -0.64 -32.68 -1.99
CA PRO A 129 0.37 -32.95 -1.00
C PRO A 129 1.51 -33.67 -1.71
N GLY A 130 2.61 -32.94 -1.94
CA GLY A 130 3.86 -33.52 -2.41
C GLY A 130 4.38 -34.57 -1.44
#